data_AF-A0A7V9YZ45-F1
#
_entry.id   AF-A0A7V9YZ45-F1
#
_cell.length_a   1.000
_cell.length_b   1.000
_cell.length_c   1.000
_cell.angle_alpha   90.00
_cell.angle_beta   90.00
_cell.angle_gamma   90.00
#
_symmetry.space_group_name_H-M   'P 1'
#
loop_
_entity.id
_entity.type
_entity.pdbx_description
1 polymer ?
#
loop_
_entity_poly.entity_id
_entity_poly.type
_entity_poly.pdbx_seq_one_letter_code
_entity_poly.pdbx_strand_id
1 'polypeptide(L)'
;MSGIKIEQLNDNLVISWLLSKIEIPISEIVEVTLDDTYGGEEKTAIRIGTPYGETDRVVIHTHSNTYILFTTNGVSIKNKISSFMND
;
A
#
# COMPACT_ATOMS: atom_id res chain seq x y z
N MET A 1 -6.20 -8.43 -15.03
CA MET A 1 -5.35 -8.78 -13.88
C MET A 1 -6.09 -8.43 -12.62
N SER A 2 -6.04 -9.28 -11.59
CA SER A 2 -6.65 -8.96 -10.29
C SER A 2 -5.74 -7.96 -9.57
N GLY A 3 -6.19 -6.71 -9.47
CA GLY A 3 -5.47 -5.64 -8.79
C GLY A 3 -5.41 -5.83 -7.28
N ILE A 4 -4.64 -4.98 -6.61
CA ILE A 4 -4.55 -4.95 -5.15
C ILE A 4 -5.92 -4.55 -4.57
N LYS A 5 -6.39 -5.30 -3.58
CA LYS A 5 -7.59 -4.97 -2.82
C LYS A 5 -7.21 -4.45 -1.43
N ILE A 6 -7.83 -3.34 -1.05
CA ILE A 6 -7.61 -2.65 0.22
C ILE A 6 -8.91 -2.59 1.00
N GLU A 7 -8.89 -3.06 2.24
CA GLU A 7 -10.03 -3.05 3.17
C GLU A 7 -9.56 -2.70 4.58
N GLN A 8 -10.44 -2.11 5.39
CA GLN A 8 -10.25 -1.97 6.83
C GLN A 8 -11.01 -3.11 7.51
N LEU A 9 -10.35 -3.80 8.43
CA LEU A 9 -10.97 -4.81 9.28
C LEU A 9 -10.55 -4.57 10.73
N ASN A 10 -11.51 -4.19 11.58
CA ASN A 10 -11.22 -3.68 12.92
C ASN A 10 -10.22 -2.50 12.80
N ASP A 11 -9.10 -2.57 13.51
CA ASP A 11 -8.05 -1.54 13.51
C ASP A 11 -6.87 -1.88 12.56
N ASN A 12 -7.08 -2.81 11.62
CA ASN A 12 -6.06 -3.23 10.67
C ASN A 12 -6.40 -2.82 9.25
N LEU A 13 -5.41 -2.29 8.54
CA LEU A 13 -5.37 -2.20 7.10
C LEU A 13 -5.08 -3.60 6.53
N VAL A 14 -6.01 -4.13 5.73
CA VAL A 14 -5.89 -5.41 5.05
C VAL A 14 -5.58 -5.19 3.58
N ILE A 15 -4.43 -5.69 3.15
CA ILE A 15 -3.96 -5.66 1.77
C ILE A 15 -4.02 -7.07 1.22
N SER A 16 -4.85 -7.29 0.19
CA SER A 16 -4.98 -8.59 -0.47
C SER A 16 -4.49 -8.52 -1.91
N TRP A 17 -3.61 -9.44 -2.28
CA TRP A 17 -3.12 -9.58 -3.63
C TRP A 17 -2.87 -11.06 -3.97
N LEU A 18 -3.53 -11.55 -5.03
CA LEU A 18 -3.59 -12.97 -5.37
C LEU A 18 -4.01 -13.83 -4.15
N LEU A 19 -3.17 -14.76 -3.71
CA LEU A 19 -3.41 -15.61 -2.54
C LEU A 19 -2.77 -15.06 -1.26
N SER A 20 -2.12 -13.90 -1.33
CA SER A 20 -1.45 -13.28 -0.19
C SER A 20 -2.36 -12.26 0.49
N LYS A 21 -2.31 -12.25 1.82
CA LYS A 21 -2.98 -11.28 2.68
C LYS A 21 -1.95 -10.72 3.65
N ILE A 22 -1.88 -9.39 3.73
CA ILE A 22 -1.01 -8.66 4.63
C ILE A 22 -1.90 -7.79 5.50
N GLU A 23 -1.66 -7.81 6.80
CA GLU A 23 -2.39 -7.02 7.78
C GLU A 23 -1.41 -6.08 8.46
N ILE A 24 -1.72 -4.79 8.45
CA ILE A 24 -0.91 -3.73 9.05
C ILE A 24 -1.82 -3.01 10.05
N PRO A 25 -1.46 -2.94 11.34
CA PRO A 25 -2.20 -2.11 12.29
C PRO A 25 -2.21 -0.65 11.83
N ILE A 26 -3.38 -0.02 11.80
CA ILE A 26 -3.50 1.39 11.36
C ILE A 26 -2.68 2.31 12.26
N SER A 27 -2.59 1.99 13.55
CA SER A 27 -1.77 2.70 14.53
C SER A 27 -0.26 2.65 14.24
N GLU A 28 0.21 1.70 13.44
CA GLU A 28 1.62 1.63 13.03
C GLU A 28 1.92 2.47 11.78
N ILE A 29 0.91 2.90 11.04
CA ILE A 29 1.07 3.66 9.80
C ILE A 29 1.42 5.10 10.15
N VAL A 30 2.61 5.52 9.74
CA VAL A 30 3.12 6.88 9.96
C VAL A 30 2.64 7.80 8.84
N GLU A 31 2.75 7.35 7.59
CA GLU A 31 2.35 8.14 6.43
C GLU A 31 2.07 7.27 5.21
N VAL A 32 1.30 7.83 4.27
CA VAL A 32 0.99 7.22 2.97
C VAL A 32 1.22 8.22 1.86
N THR A 33 2.12 7.90 0.94
CA THR A 33 2.58 8.80 -0.13
C THR A 33 2.51 8.13 -1.50
N LEU A 34 2.74 8.92 -2.56
CA LEU A 34 2.90 8.41 -3.92
C LEU A 34 4.38 8.50 -4.28
N ASP A 35 4.87 7.52 -5.01
CA ASP A 35 6.26 7.45 -5.48
C ASP A 35 6.30 7.52 -7.00
N ASP A 36 7.08 8.47 -7.52
CA ASP A 36 7.25 8.76 -8.94
C ASP A 36 8.44 8.03 -9.59
N THR A 37 9.18 7.22 -8.82
CA THR A 37 10.26 6.34 -9.28
C THR A 37 9.76 4.97 -9.71
N TYR A 38 10.21 4.47 -10.87
CA TYR A 38 9.62 3.29 -11.53
C TYR A 38 9.57 2.03 -10.62
N GLY A 39 10.63 1.76 -9.87
CA GLY A 39 10.74 0.57 -9.01
C GLY A 39 10.46 0.79 -7.52
N GLY A 40 10.14 2.02 -7.14
CA GLY A 40 10.10 2.46 -5.75
C GLY A 40 11.48 2.86 -5.21
N GLU A 41 11.56 3.98 -4.48
CA GLU A 41 12.81 4.55 -3.96
C GLU A 41 13.42 3.68 -2.85
N GLU A 42 12.58 3.21 -1.93
CA GLU A 42 13.03 2.46 -0.75
C GLU A 42 13.46 1.04 -1.13
N LYS A 43 14.76 0.76 -0.99
CA LYS A 43 15.36 -0.51 -1.42
C LYS A 43 14.86 -1.68 -0.59
N THR A 44 14.68 -1.47 0.70
CA THR A 44 14.27 -2.53 1.64
C THR A 44 12.76 -2.73 1.70
N ALA A 45 12.00 -1.94 0.93
CA ALA A 45 10.55 -2.01 0.98
C ALA A 45 9.98 -3.36 0.50
N ILE A 46 8.92 -3.77 1.18
CA ILE A 46 8.10 -4.92 0.81
C ILE A 46 7.23 -4.52 -0.38
N ARG A 47 7.45 -5.16 -1.52
CA ARG A 47 6.81 -4.85 -2.80
C ARG A 47 5.62 -5.77 -3.03
N ILE A 48 4.43 -5.20 -3.23
CA ILE A 48 3.17 -5.92 -3.38
C ILE A 48 2.50 -5.48 -4.68
N GLY A 49 2.07 -6.42 -5.52
CA GLY A 49 1.52 -6.13 -6.84
C GLY A 49 2.48 -6.52 -7.96
N THR A 50 2.25 -5.99 -9.16
CA THR A 50 3.08 -6.26 -10.35
C THR A 50 4.02 -5.09 -10.64
N PRO A 51 5.32 -5.15 -10.26
CA PRO A 51 6.23 -4.00 -10.32
C PRO A 51 6.43 -3.39 -11.70
N TYR A 52 6.26 -4.21 -12.74
CA TYR A 52 6.52 -3.85 -14.14
C TYR A 52 5.23 -3.79 -14.98
N GLY A 53 4.05 -3.82 -14.34
CA GLY A 53 2.75 -3.87 -15.02
C GLY A 53 1.78 -2.75 -14.67
N GLU A 54 2.10 -1.94 -13.65
CA GLU A 54 1.21 -0.90 -13.13
C GLU A 54 1.90 0.46 -13.16
N THR A 55 1.12 1.54 -13.28
CA THR A 55 1.66 2.89 -13.48
C THR A 55 1.94 3.64 -12.20
N ASP A 56 1.31 3.27 -11.09
CA ASP A 56 1.34 4.04 -9.85
C ASP A 56 1.94 3.20 -8.71
N ARG A 57 2.62 3.91 -7.80
CA ARG A 57 3.23 3.35 -6.60
C ARG A 57 2.68 4.10 -5.39
N VAL A 58 2.02 3.37 -4.51
CA VAL A 58 1.58 3.89 -3.21
C VAL A 58 2.54 3.37 -2.15
N VAL A 59 3.17 4.27 -1.42
CA VAL A 59 4.12 3.93 -0.36
C VAL A 59 3.41 4.07 0.98
N ILE A 60 3.51 3.03 1.80
CA ILE A 60 3.01 3.02 3.17
C ILE A 60 4.23 2.89 4.07
N HIS A 61 4.53 3.94 4.83
CA HIS A 61 5.56 3.92 5.84
C HIS A 61 4.94 3.54 7.18
N THR A 62 5.46 2.49 7.79
CA THR A 62 5.13 2.12 9.18
C THR A 62 6.35 2.34 10.07
N HIS A 63 6.17 2.21 11.38
CA HIS A 63 7.29 2.25 12.32
C HIS A 63 8.35 1.17 12.10
N SER A 64 7.98 0.05 11.48
CA SER A 64 8.86 -1.13 11.34
C SER A 64 9.30 -1.39 9.91
N ASN A 65 8.45 -1.11 8.93
CA ASN A 65 8.67 -1.49 7.54
C ASN A 65 8.09 -0.44 6.59
N THR A 66 8.59 -0.46 5.35
CA THR A 66 7.99 0.30 4.25
C THR A 66 7.38 -0.67 3.25
N TYR A 67 6.17 -0.38 2.79
CA TYR A 67 5.46 -1.18 1.80
C TYR A 67 5.23 -0.34 0.54
N ILE A 68 5.43 -0.95 -0.63
CA ILE A 68 5.16 -0.31 -1.91
C ILE A 68 4.11 -1.14 -2.66
N LEU A 69 2.97 -0.51 -2.92
CA LEU A 69 1.87 -1.09 -3.65
C LEU A 69 1.92 -0.65 -5.10
N PHE A 70 2.00 -1.62 -6.02
CA PHE A 70 1.93 -1.39 -7.46
C PHE A 70 0.48 -1.49 -7.93
N THR A 71 -0.04 -0.39 -8.47
CA THR A 71 -1.46 -0.23 -8.82
C THR A 71 -1.65 0.77 -9.96
N THR A 72 -2.81 0.77 -10.60
CA THR A 72 -3.21 1.72 -11.65
C THR A 72 -4.13 2.83 -11.12
N ASN A 73 -4.48 2.79 -9.83
CA ASN A 73 -5.37 3.76 -9.18
C ASN A 73 -4.73 4.30 -7.88
N GLY A 74 -3.48 4.76 -7.96
CA GLY A 74 -2.67 5.11 -6.80
C GLY A 74 -3.30 6.19 -5.91
N VAL A 75 -3.84 7.26 -6.51
CA VAL A 75 -4.52 8.34 -5.77
C VAL A 75 -5.73 7.81 -4.99
N SER A 76 -6.56 6.99 -5.63
CA SER A 76 -7.75 6.41 -4.99
C SER A 76 -7.38 5.48 -3.83
N ILE A 77 -6.32 4.66 -4.01
CA ILE A 77 -5.82 3.78 -2.94
C ILE A 77 -5.24 4.61 -1.79
N LYS A 78 -4.39 5.61 -2.08
CA LYS A 78 -3.83 6.50 -1.05
C LYS A 78 -4.95 7.14 -0.24
N ASN A 79 -5.93 7.77 -0.91
CA ASN A 79 -7.03 8.46 -0.24
C ASN A 79 -7.87 7.49 0.62
N LYS A 80 -8.09 6.26 0.13
CA LYS A 80 -8.81 5.23 0.88
C LYS A 80 -8.05 4.77 2.13
N ILE A 81 -6.73 4.63 2.07
CA ILE A 81 -5.94 4.30 3.26
C ILE A 81 -5.94 5.49 4.22
N SER A 82 -5.75 6.70 3.72
CA SER A 82 -5.79 7.91 4.53
C SER A 82 -7.13 8.13 5.23
N SER A 83 -8.27 7.71 4.66
CA SER A 83 -9.55 7.80 5.38
C SER A 83 -9.56 6.90 6.62
N PHE A 84 -8.96 5.71 6.56
CA PHE A 84 -8.91 4.80 7.71
C PHE A 84 -8.03 5.31 8.86
N MET A 85 -7.07 6.18 8.56
CA MET A 85 -6.18 6.78 9.56
C MET A 85 -6.81 7.96 10.31
N ASN A 86 -7.86 8.57 9.75
CA ASN A 86 -8.49 9.78 10.27
C ASN A 86 -9.88 9.52 10.89
N ASP A 87 -10.27 8.25 11.05
CA ASP A 87 -11.49 7.82 11.73
C ASP A 87 -11.31 7.78 13.26
#